data_AF-A0A323V2Q8-F1
#
_entry.id   AF-A0A323V2Q8-F1
#
_cell.length_a   1.000
_cell.length_b   1.000
_cell.length_c   1.000
_cell.angle_alpha   90.00
_cell.angle_beta   90.00
_cell.angle_gamma   90.00
#
_symmetry.space_group_name_H-M   'P 1'
#
loop_
_entity.id
_entity.type
_entity.pdbx_description
1 polymer ?
#
loop_
_entity_poly.entity_id
_entity_poly.type
_entity_poly.pdbx_seq_one_letter_code
_entity_poly.pdbx_strand_id
1 'polypeptide(L)'
;MSSPRLLDRIERYFSLAPLADAQVRTVGPLQVPIGSPEWPYPARPLPGREGEVTLADVRAAVALQEQAGLPAALEWLGDRCRGLATVARSAGLAVDELPLLVADDPVEVLLPAEVRLYLVGADDPRLGLYQRLADLARYVVEKGSITVDGVSLTVSALADEPEPWFEVSLIPTTL
;
A
#
# COMPACT_ATOMS: atom_id res chain seq x y z
N MET A 1 -9.01 -5.65 24.25
CA MET A 1 -9.37 -6.65 23.21
C MET A 1 -9.86 -5.88 22.00
N SER A 2 -9.16 -5.95 20.86
CA SER A 2 -9.60 -5.26 19.64
C SER A 2 -11.04 -5.65 19.31
N SER A 3 -11.91 -4.67 19.12
CA SER A 3 -13.30 -4.93 18.71
C SER A 3 -13.29 -5.75 17.42
N PRO A 4 -14.13 -6.78 17.24
CA PRO A 4 -14.26 -7.51 15.97
C PRO A 4 -14.40 -6.58 14.76
N ARG A 5 -15.08 -5.43 14.96
CA ARG A 5 -15.24 -4.38 13.96
C ARG A 5 -13.94 -3.70 13.51
N LEU A 6 -12.90 -3.67 14.35
CA LEU A 6 -11.60 -3.08 13.99
C LEU A 6 -10.87 -4.00 13.01
N LEU A 7 -10.76 -5.28 13.33
CA LEU A 7 -10.09 -6.24 12.45
C LEU A 7 -10.81 -6.35 11.10
N ASP A 8 -12.15 -6.28 11.09
CA ASP A 8 -12.91 -6.27 9.84
C ASP A 8 -12.65 -5.00 9.00
N ARG A 9 -12.45 -3.84 9.63
CA ARG A 9 -12.07 -2.60 8.91
C ARG A 9 -10.67 -2.72 8.32
N ILE A 10 -9.72 -3.27 9.07
CA ILE A 10 -8.35 -3.46 8.61
C ILE A 10 -8.33 -4.45 7.43
N GLU A 11 -9.03 -5.58 7.53
CA GLU A 11 -9.10 -6.51 6.39
C GLU A 11 -9.75 -5.88 5.17
N ARG A 12 -10.86 -5.14 5.36
CA ARG A 12 -11.49 -4.41 4.26
C ARG A 12 -10.52 -3.43 3.59
N TYR A 13 -9.71 -2.72 4.38
CA TYR A 13 -8.70 -1.81 3.84
C TYR A 13 -7.70 -2.57 2.96
N PHE A 14 -7.12 -3.66 3.47
CA PHE A 14 -6.12 -4.44 2.73
C PHE A 14 -6.69 -5.19 1.52
N SER A 15 -7.98 -5.55 1.51
CA SER A 15 -8.62 -6.10 0.31
C SER A 15 -8.87 -5.07 -0.79
N LEU A 16 -9.05 -3.79 -0.42
CA LEU A 16 -9.38 -2.72 -1.37
C LEU A 16 -8.14 -1.98 -1.88
N ALA A 17 -7.16 -1.72 -1.04
CA ALA A 17 -5.98 -0.91 -1.39
C ALA A 17 -5.26 -1.38 -2.68
N PRO A 18 -5.04 -2.69 -2.91
CA PRO A 18 -4.39 -3.14 -4.14
C PRO A 18 -5.19 -2.86 -5.41
N LEU A 19 -6.52 -2.62 -5.33
CA LEU A 19 -7.34 -2.36 -6.51
C LEU A 19 -7.01 -1.03 -7.20
N ALA A 20 -6.34 -0.12 -6.49
CA ALA A 20 -5.96 1.17 -7.04
C ALA A 20 -4.85 1.07 -8.10
N ASP A 21 -3.95 0.09 -7.99
CA ASP A 21 -2.74 0.00 -8.80
C ASP A 21 -2.20 -1.41 -9.06
N ALA A 22 -2.94 -2.46 -8.67
CA ALA A 22 -2.61 -3.85 -8.96
C ALA A 22 -3.80 -4.62 -9.55
N GLN A 23 -3.50 -5.59 -10.42
CA GLN A 23 -4.48 -6.56 -10.89
C GLN A 23 -4.62 -7.69 -9.87
N VAL A 24 -5.75 -7.76 -9.16
CA VAL A 24 -5.99 -8.83 -8.19
C VAL A 24 -6.41 -10.13 -8.90
N ARG A 25 -5.60 -11.17 -8.76
CA ARG A 25 -5.87 -12.53 -9.24
C ARG A 25 -6.34 -13.42 -8.09
N THR A 26 -7.06 -14.48 -8.40
CA THR A 26 -7.51 -15.46 -7.40
C THR A 26 -6.80 -16.79 -7.63
N VAL A 27 -6.30 -17.39 -6.55
CA VAL A 27 -5.71 -18.74 -6.52
C VAL A 27 -6.36 -19.50 -5.37
N GLY A 28 -7.29 -20.40 -5.68
CA GLY A 28 -8.09 -21.08 -4.66
C GLY A 28 -8.79 -20.06 -3.74
N PRO A 29 -8.64 -20.15 -2.40
CA PRO A 29 -9.16 -19.18 -1.45
C PRO A 29 -8.24 -17.97 -1.20
N LEU A 30 -7.20 -17.73 -2.03
CA LEU A 30 -6.29 -16.60 -1.91
C LEU A 30 -6.55 -15.53 -2.99
N GLN A 31 -6.43 -14.27 -2.59
CA GLN A 31 -6.25 -13.13 -3.48
C GLN A 31 -4.75 -12.84 -3.61
N VAL A 32 -4.30 -12.63 -4.84
CA VAL A 32 -2.90 -12.39 -5.19
C VAL A 32 -2.85 -11.12 -6.05
N PRO A 33 -2.57 -9.95 -5.45
CA PRO A 33 -2.41 -8.72 -6.22
C PRO A 33 -1.13 -8.76 -7.06
N ILE A 34 -1.26 -8.41 -8.35
CA ILE A 34 -0.15 -8.31 -9.30
C ILE A 34 0.00 -6.84 -9.69
N GLY A 35 0.95 -6.15 -9.06
CA GLY A 35 1.22 -4.72 -9.21
C GLY A 35 2.69 -4.41 -9.45
N SER A 36 3.12 -3.20 -9.11
CA SER A 36 4.53 -2.80 -9.20
C SER A 36 5.39 -3.55 -8.16
N PRO A 37 6.61 -4.01 -8.52
CA PRO A 37 7.55 -4.58 -7.55
C PRO A 37 8.13 -3.54 -6.59
N GLU A 38 7.97 -2.24 -6.87
CA GLU A 38 8.40 -1.16 -5.98
C GLU A 38 7.58 -1.13 -4.69
N TRP A 39 6.28 -1.46 -4.80
CA TRP A 39 5.35 -1.50 -3.67
C TRP A 39 4.46 -2.76 -3.74
N PRO A 40 5.04 -3.95 -3.49
CA PRO A 40 4.33 -5.20 -3.68
C PRO A 40 3.31 -5.43 -2.55
N TYR A 41 2.09 -5.80 -2.92
CA TYR A 41 1.09 -6.26 -1.95
C TYR A 41 1.24 -7.77 -1.73
N PRO A 42 1.15 -8.25 -0.47
CA PRO A 42 1.17 -9.68 -0.19
C PRO A 42 -0.11 -10.36 -0.70
N ALA A 43 -0.03 -11.65 -0.98
CA ALA A 43 -1.20 -12.48 -1.13
C ALA A 43 -1.95 -12.53 0.22
N ARG A 44 -3.27 -12.65 0.18
CA ARG A 44 -4.11 -12.72 1.38
C ARG A 44 -5.23 -13.74 1.20
N PRO A 45 -5.67 -14.43 2.26
CA PRO A 45 -6.91 -15.20 2.22
C PRO A 45 -8.13 -14.33 1.89
N LEU A 46 -9.07 -14.90 1.16
CA LEU A 46 -10.40 -14.31 1.01
C LEU A 46 -11.11 -14.27 2.37
N PRO A 47 -11.75 -13.15 2.74
CA PRO A 47 -12.48 -13.05 4.01
C PRO A 47 -13.52 -14.16 4.17
N GLY A 48 -13.49 -14.86 5.30
CA GLY A 48 -14.39 -15.97 5.63
C GLY A 48 -14.01 -17.31 4.98
N ARG A 49 -12.92 -17.37 4.21
CA ARG A 49 -12.42 -18.57 3.51
C ARG A 49 -11.03 -18.98 4.00
N GLU A 50 -10.57 -18.41 5.10
CA GLU A 50 -9.23 -18.55 5.64
C GLU A 50 -8.88 -20.01 5.99
N GLY A 51 -9.85 -20.74 6.55
CA GLY A 51 -9.70 -22.15 6.93
C GLY A 51 -9.66 -23.11 5.74
N GLU A 52 -9.90 -22.62 4.52
CA GLU A 52 -9.90 -23.44 3.30
C GLU A 52 -8.56 -23.43 2.57
N VAL A 53 -7.62 -22.57 2.99
CA VAL A 53 -6.32 -22.40 2.32
C VAL A 53 -5.48 -23.67 2.43
N THR A 54 -5.13 -24.25 1.29
CA THR A 54 -4.30 -25.45 1.22
C THR A 54 -2.84 -25.13 0.89
N LEU A 55 -1.95 -26.11 1.09
CA LEU A 55 -0.56 -26.04 0.66
C LEU A 55 -0.42 -25.82 -0.86
N ALA A 56 -1.31 -26.42 -1.65
CA ALA A 56 -1.31 -26.25 -3.10
C ALA A 56 -1.65 -24.81 -3.50
N ASP A 57 -2.61 -24.19 -2.81
CA ASP A 57 -3.00 -22.80 -3.04
C ASP A 57 -1.85 -21.84 -2.73
N VAL A 58 -1.17 -22.02 -1.58
CA VAL A 58 -0.03 -21.18 -1.20
C VAL A 58 1.11 -21.31 -2.22
N ARG A 59 1.45 -22.54 -2.63
CA ARG A 59 2.50 -22.76 -3.65
C ARG A 59 2.13 -22.13 -4.99
N ALA A 60 0.88 -22.23 -5.41
CA ALA A 60 0.42 -21.62 -6.65
C ALA A 60 0.40 -20.09 -6.57
N ALA A 61 0.05 -19.51 -5.41
CA ALA A 61 0.10 -18.06 -5.19
C ALA A 61 1.54 -17.53 -5.22
N VAL A 62 2.47 -18.22 -4.55
CA VAL A 62 3.91 -17.91 -4.58
C VAL A 62 4.45 -17.99 -6.01
N ALA A 63 4.17 -19.07 -6.73
CA ALA A 63 4.60 -19.21 -8.12
C ALA A 63 4.04 -18.08 -9.01
N LEU A 64 2.80 -17.64 -8.77
CA LEU A 64 2.21 -16.52 -9.49
C LEU A 64 2.91 -15.19 -9.17
N GLN A 65 3.28 -14.93 -7.91
CA GLN A 65 4.06 -13.75 -7.52
C GLN A 65 5.45 -13.77 -8.18
N GLU A 66 6.16 -14.90 -8.10
CA GLU A 66 7.50 -15.06 -8.68
C GLU A 66 7.50 -14.89 -10.22
N GLN A 67 6.52 -15.47 -10.91
CA GLN A 67 6.34 -15.31 -12.36
C GLN A 67 6.07 -13.86 -12.76
N ALA A 68 5.45 -13.08 -11.87
CA ALA A 68 5.23 -11.64 -12.06
C ALA A 68 6.44 -10.78 -11.63
N GLY A 69 7.53 -11.38 -11.15
CA GLY A 69 8.70 -10.67 -10.64
C GLY A 69 8.47 -10.01 -9.28
N LEU A 70 7.48 -10.48 -8.52
CA LEU A 70 7.16 -9.99 -7.18
C LEU A 70 7.78 -10.89 -6.10
N PRO A 71 8.12 -10.34 -4.92
CA PRO A 71 8.54 -11.17 -3.79
C PRO A 71 7.39 -12.07 -3.34
N ALA A 72 7.73 -13.31 -3.01
CA ALA A 72 6.79 -14.26 -2.41
C ALA A 72 6.38 -13.76 -1.02
N ALA A 73 5.10 -13.42 -0.85
CA ALA A 73 4.60 -12.86 0.40
C ALA A 73 3.13 -13.24 0.62
N LEU A 74 2.81 -13.66 1.84
CA LEU A 74 1.46 -14.01 2.30
C LEU A 74 1.23 -13.35 3.66
N GLU A 75 0.13 -12.63 3.83
CA GLU A 75 -0.21 -11.94 5.07
C GLU A 75 -1.66 -12.21 5.48
N TRP A 76 -1.91 -12.29 6.79
CA TRP A 76 -3.24 -12.50 7.37
C TRP A 76 -3.31 -11.92 8.79
N LEU A 77 -4.51 -11.53 9.24
CA LEU A 77 -4.70 -11.00 10.60
C LEU A 77 -5.19 -12.05 11.59
N GLY A 78 -4.35 -12.31 12.60
CA GLY A 78 -4.72 -13.01 13.83
C GLY A 78 -5.13 -14.47 13.65
N ASP A 79 -5.80 -15.01 14.67
CA ASP A 79 -6.12 -16.44 14.79
C ASP A 79 -7.28 -16.90 13.87
N ARG A 80 -7.84 -16.04 13.01
CA ARG A 80 -8.92 -16.44 12.08
C ARG A 80 -8.46 -17.54 11.13
N CYS A 81 -7.15 -17.59 10.86
CA CYS A 81 -6.51 -18.55 9.98
C CYS A 81 -5.81 -19.66 10.79
N ARG A 82 -6.52 -20.37 11.69
CA ARG A 82 -5.90 -21.47 12.46
C ARG A 82 -5.26 -22.49 11.51
N GLY A 83 -3.95 -22.69 11.64
CA GLY A 83 -3.18 -23.62 10.83
C GLY A 83 -2.56 -23.02 9.56
N LEU A 84 -2.93 -21.79 9.15
CA LEU A 84 -2.34 -21.16 7.97
C LEU A 84 -0.83 -20.94 8.11
N ALA A 85 -0.36 -20.60 9.32
CA ALA A 85 1.08 -20.53 9.62
C ALA A 85 1.79 -21.87 9.32
N THR A 86 1.17 -23.00 9.66
CA THR A 86 1.69 -24.35 9.36
C THR A 86 1.69 -24.62 7.85
N VAL A 87 0.62 -24.24 7.16
CA VAL A 87 0.52 -24.38 5.69
C VAL A 87 1.58 -23.54 4.98
N ALA A 88 1.76 -22.28 5.37
CA ALA A 88 2.75 -21.36 4.82
C ALA A 88 4.19 -21.88 5.05
N ARG A 89 4.51 -22.33 6.27
CA ARG A 89 5.82 -22.95 6.56
C ARG A 89 6.04 -24.23 5.73
N SER A 90 5.01 -25.03 5.51
CA SER A 90 5.07 -26.24 4.66
C SER A 90 5.27 -25.92 3.17
N ALA A 91 4.89 -24.70 2.75
CA ALA A 91 5.16 -24.17 1.42
C ALA A 91 6.60 -23.64 1.25
N GLY A 92 7.37 -23.55 2.35
CA GLY A 92 8.74 -23.03 2.35
C GLY A 92 8.85 -21.55 2.73
N LEU A 93 7.75 -20.91 3.15
CA LEU A 93 7.77 -19.52 3.61
C LEU A 93 8.26 -19.42 5.06
N ALA A 94 9.07 -18.41 5.35
CA ALA A 94 9.26 -17.95 6.72
C ALA A 94 7.95 -17.30 7.20
N VAL A 95 7.60 -17.52 8.48
CA VAL A 95 6.39 -16.94 9.07
C VAL A 95 6.76 -16.25 10.36
N ASP A 96 6.67 -14.93 10.32
CA ASP A 96 6.85 -14.02 11.46
C ASP A 96 5.48 -13.67 12.04
N GLU A 97 5.37 -13.72 13.37
CA GLU A 97 4.15 -13.38 14.09
C GLU A 97 4.36 -12.04 14.79
N LEU A 98 3.69 -11.00 14.30
CA LEU A 98 3.83 -9.63 14.79
C LEU A 98 2.57 -9.20 15.58
N PRO A 99 2.72 -8.57 16.76
CA PRO A 99 1.58 -8.08 17.51
C PRO A 99 0.91 -6.90 16.80
N LEU A 100 -0.42 -6.95 16.67
CA LEU A 100 -1.19 -5.78 16.24
C LEU A 100 -1.35 -4.82 17.43
N LEU A 101 -0.62 -3.71 17.38
CA LEU A 101 -0.75 -2.64 18.36
C LEU A 101 -1.96 -1.77 18.02
N VAL A 102 -2.81 -1.52 19.03
CA VAL A 102 -4.01 -0.70 18.89
C VAL A 102 -3.98 0.37 19.96
N ALA A 103 -4.10 1.64 19.54
CA ALA A 103 -4.33 2.74 20.46
C ALA A 103 -5.76 2.61 21.01
N ASP A 104 -5.87 2.50 22.33
CA ASP A 104 -7.17 2.37 23.02
C ASP A 104 -7.87 3.74 23.10
N ASP A 105 -7.08 4.79 23.29
CA ASP A 105 -7.54 6.17 23.28
C ASP A 105 -7.40 6.82 21.88
N PRO A 106 -8.29 7.77 21.52
CA PRO A 106 -8.11 8.58 20.34
C PRO A 106 -6.73 9.24 20.32
N VAL A 107 -6.00 9.06 19.22
CA VAL A 107 -4.75 9.78 19.01
C VAL A 107 -5.09 11.19 18.53
N GLU A 108 -4.86 12.18 19.37
CA GLU A 108 -4.91 13.58 18.95
C GLU A 108 -3.63 13.92 18.18
N VAL A 109 -3.80 14.28 16.90
CA VAL A 109 -2.71 14.74 16.05
C VAL A 109 -2.77 16.26 16.02
N LEU A 110 -1.82 16.91 16.70
CA LEU A 110 -1.60 18.35 16.58
C LEU A 110 -0.66 18.60 15.40
N LEU A 111 -1.16 19.31 14.40
CA LEU A 111 -0.40 19.69 13.22
C LEU A 111 0.06 21.15 13.37
N PRO A 112 1.27 21.50 12.89
CA PRO A 112 1.66 22.90 12.69
C PRO A 112 0.63 23.65 11.83
N ALA A 113 0.60 24.98 11.92
CA ALA A 113 -0.46 25.80 11.29
C ALA A 113 -0.46 25.68 9.76
N GLU A 114 0.69 25.36 9.19
CA GLU A 114 0.93 25.25 7.76
C GLU A 114 0.62 23.84 7.20
N VAL A 115 0.58 22.82 8.07
CA VAL A 115 0.38 21.42 7.67
C VAL A 115 -1.10 21.08 7.50
N ARG A 116 -1.44 20.49 6.35
CA ARG A 116 -2.77 19.94 6.07
C ARG A 116 -2.76 18.41 6.07
N LEU A 117 -3.67 17.80 6.83
CA LEU A 117 -3.90 16.36 6.81
C LEU A 117 -5.07 16.02 5.87
N TYR A 118 -4.81 15.11 4.94
CA TYR A 118 -5.82 14.51 4.08
C TYR A 118 -5.88 13.02 4.38
N LEU A 119 -7.06 12.54 4.79
CA LEU A 119 -7.30 11.10 4.95
C LEU A 119 -7.61 10.49 3.58
N VAL A 120 -6.76 9.58 3.13
CA VAL A 120 -6.95 8.81 1.89
C VAL A 120 -7.49 7.43 2.26
N GLY A 121 -8.65 7.08 1.72
CA GLY A 121 -9.27 5.77 1.91
C GLY A 121 -8.72 4.71 0.96
N ALA A 122 -8.89 3.43 1.31
CA ALA A 122 -8.51 2.30 0.44
C ALA A 122 -9.28 2.24 -0.89
N ASP A 123 -10.44 2.90 -0.95
CA ASP A 123 -11.30 3.00 -2.12
C ASP A 123 -11.11 4.30 -2.91
N ASP A 124 -10.16 5.17 -2.51
CA ASP A 124 -9.83 6.35 -3.31
C ASP A 124 -9.16 5.90 -4.62
N PRO A 125 -9.71 6.23 -5.80
CA PRO A 125 -9.15 5.82 -7.08
C PRO A 125 -7.75 6.40 -7.34
N ARG A 126 -7.30 7.38 -6.54
CA ARG A 126 -5.97 7.99 -6.61
C ARG A 126 -5.02 7.44 -5.54
N LEU A 127 -5.38 6.42 -4.76
CA LEU A 127 -4.51 5.85 -3.73
C LEU A 127 -3.12 5.49 -4.26
N GLY A 128 -3.03 4.81 -5.41
CA GLY A 128 -1.75 4.46 -6.04
C GLY A 128 -0.95 5.68 -6.53
N LEU A 129 -1.59 6.83 -6.78
CA LEU A 129 -0.87 8.09 -7.02
C LEU A 129 -0.29 8.63 -5.71
N TYR A 130 -1.07 8.66 -4.63
CA TYR A 130 -0.62 9.16 -3.32
C TYR A 130 0.55 8.36 -2.76
N GLN A 131 0.52 7.03 -2.89
CA GLN A 131 1.62 6.16 -2.47
C GLN A 131 2.93 6.50 -3.20
N ARG A 132 2.87 6.77 -4.52
CA ARG A 132 4.02 7.18 -5.33
C ARG A 132 4.46 8.62 -5.10
N LEU A 133 3.54 9.49 -4.66
CA LEU A 133 3.82 10.92 -4.46
C LEU A 133 4.88 11.14 -3.37
N ALA A 134 4.90 10.30 -2.34
CA ALA A 134 5.91 10.36 -1.28
C ALA A 134 7.34 10.16 -1.83
N ASP A 135 7.52 9.33 -2.86
CA ASP A 135 8.82 9.06 -3.47
C ASP A 135 9.21 10.08 -4.54
N LEU A 136 8.25 10.86 -5.05
CA LEU A 136 8.47 11.80 -6.14
C LEU A 136 9.22 13.07 -5.71
N ALA A 137 9.10 13.46 -4.44
CA ALA A 137 9.72 14.67 -3.91
C ALA A 137 11.24 14.71 -4.16
N ARG A 138 11.93 13.56 -4.07
CA ARG A 138 13.39 13.45 -4.28
C ARG A 138 13.85 13.77 -5.72
N TYR A 139 12.94 13.73 -6.69
CA TYR A 139 13.23 14.01 -8.09
C TYR A 139 12.96 15.46 -8.47
N VAL A 140 12.36 16.24 -7.57
CA VAL A 140 12.19 17.68 -7.75
C VAL A 140 13.52 18.34 -7.39
N VAL A 141 14.25 18.78 -8.42
CA VAL A 141 15.57 19.42 -8.28
C VAL A 141 15.56 20.80 -8.93
N GLU A 142 16.35 21.72 -8.40
CA GLU A 142 16.45 23.05 -8.97
C GLU A 142 17.00 22.96 -10.40
N LYS A 143 16.38 23.69 -11.33
CA LYS A 143 16.63 23.63 -12.77
C LYS A 143 16.26 22.30 -13.44
N GLY A 144 15.62 21.38 -12.71
CA GLY A 144 14.95 20.21 -13.27
C GLY A 144 13.65 20.58 -13.99
N SER A 145 13.16 19.65 -14.82
CA SER A 145 11.85 19.77 -15.46
C SER A 145 10.78 19.06 -14.64
N ILE A 146 9.60 19.67 -14.52
CA ILE A 146 8.41 19.09 -13.91
C ILE A 146 7.18 19.36 -14.78
N THR A 147 6.24 18.43 -14.85
CA THR A 147 4.96 18.64 -15.53
C THR A 147 3.87 18.92 -14.51
N VAL A 148 3.26 20.09 -14.58
CA VAL A 148 2.11 20.48 -13.75
C VAL A 148 0.90 20.68 -14.67
N ASP A 149 -0.17 19.92 -14.46
CA ASP A 149 -1.38 19.94 -15.29
C ASP A 149 -1.12 19.79 -16.81
N GLY A 150 -0.17 18.92 -17.16
CA GLY A 150 0.22 18.68 -18.56
C GLY A 150 1.16 19.71 -19.16
N VAL A 151 1.51 20.79 -18.44
CA VAL A 151 2.46 21.82 -18.88
C VAL A 151 3.86 21.52 -18.35
N SER A 152 4.85 21.44 -19.25
CA SER A 152 6.27 21.27 -18.90
C SER A 152 6.86 22.58 -18.40
N LEU A 153 7.40 22.58 -17.18
CA LEU A 153 7.92 23.74 -16.47
C LEU A 153 9.31 23.45 -15.91
N THR A 154 10.09 24.51 -15.69
CA THR A 154 11.39 24.43 -14.98
C THR A 154 11.18 24.78 -13.52
N VAL A 155 11.70 23.94 -12.61
CA VAL A 155 11.77 24.23 -11.17
C VAL A 155 12.77 25.36 -10.95
N SER A 156 12.30 26.55 -10.58
CA SER A 156 13.14 27.73 -10.39
C SER A 156 13.88 27.70 -9.05
N ALA A 157 13.25 27.16 -8.01
CA ALA A 157 13.80 26.99 -6.67
C ALA A 157 13.05 25.87 -5.92
N LEU A 158 13.65 25.36 -4.84
CA LEU A 158 12.99 24.50 -3.85
C LEU A 158 13.65 24.67 -2.47
N ALA A 159 12.96 24.30 -1.40
CA ALA A 159 13.55 24.09 -0.09
C ALA A 159 12.75 23.07 0.72
N ASP A 160 13.40 22.45 1.70
CA ASP A 160 12.80 21.46 2.61
C ASP A 160 12.20 22.09 3.88
N GLU A 161 12.56 23.35 4.17
CA GLU A 161 12.23 24.06 5.42
C GLU A 161 11.67 25.46 5.13
N PRO A 162 10.73 25.97 5.95
CA PRO A 162 10.08 25.31 7.09
C PRO A 162 9.05 24.24 6.71
N GLU A 163 8.64 24.19 5.44
CA GLU A 163 7.90 23.09 4.82
C GLU A 163 8.45 22.83 3.42
N PRO A 164 8.38 21.59 2.89
CA PRO A 164 8.85 21.30 1.54
C PRO A 164 8.07 22.08 0.47
N TRP A 165 8.78 22.86 -0.34
CA TRP A 165 8.19 23.59 -1.47
C TRP A 165 9.09 23.55 -2.70
N PHE A 166 8.48 23.75 -3.86
CA PHE A 166 9.18 24.06 -5.10
C PHE A 166 8.47 25.21 -5.82
N GLU A 167 9.24 25.99 -6.56
CA GLU A 167 8.76 27.13 -7.33
C GLU A 167 8.91 26.84 -8.82
N VAL A 168 7.98 27.36 -9.61
CA VAL A 168 8.05 27.39 -11.07
C VAL A 168 7.75 28.81 -11.54
N SER A 169 8.40 29.23 -12.61
CA SER A 169 8.10 30.50 -13.27
C SER A 169 7.09 30.28 -14.39
N LEU A 170 5.96 30.98 -14.35
CA LEU A 170 4.98 31.01 -15.43
C LEU A 170 5.17 32.30 -16.23
N ILE A 171 5.22 32.17 -17.56
CA ILE A 171 5.13 33.34 -18.43
C ILE A 171 3.65 33.63 -18.70
N PRO A 172 3.20 34.90 -18.76
CA PRO A 172 1.78 35.21 -18.93
C PRO A 172 1.13 34.57 -20.16
N THR A 173 1.90 34.29 -21.21
CA THR A 173 1.43 33.64 -22.44
C THR A 173 1.18 32.13 -22.28
N THR A 174 1.58 31.52 -21.17
CA THR A 174 1.32 30.10 -20.83
C THR A 174 0.19 29.91 -19.81
N LEU A 175 -0.57 30.97 -19.51
CA LEU A 175 -1.83 30.94 -18.75
C LEU A 175 -3.02 31.09 -19.70
#